data_AF-A0A515ERN6-F1
#
_entry.id   AF-A0A515ERN6-F1
#
_cell.length_a   1.000
_cell.length_b   1.000
_cell.length_c   1.000
_cell.angle_alpha   90.00
_cell.angle_beta   90.00
_cell.angle_gamma   90.00
#
_symmetry.space_group_name_H-M   'P 1'
#
loop_
_entity.id
_entity.type
_entity.pdbx_description
1 polymer ?
#
loop_
_entity_poly.entity_id
_entity_poly.type
_entity_poly.pdbx_seq_one_letter_code
_entity_poly.pdbx_strand_id
1 'polypeptide(L)'
;MDDALAHSTLMGSQPLAERPDVSALNAQEIAPLERLFDPLTPDTWRDLALSHYLTLKALFTGRYTDAELARLAMELTRGIAADLGGTQPYIQAGRELMASARARRVIELLGQGKSYTEVAALCGKITDRYVRQIEAAWLREQRALRQGQLDL
;
A
#
# COMPACT_ATOMS: atom_id res chain seq x y z
N MET A 1 -21.07 -26.84 -39.38
CA MET A 1 -19.67 -27.29 -39.30
C MET A 1 -18.87 -26.03 -39.03
N ASP A 2 -18.30 -25.98 -37.83
CA ASP A 2 -17.43 -24.96 -37.22
C ASP A 2 -18.03 -23.54 -37.08
N ASP A 3 -18.43 -22.99 -35.94
CA ASP A 3 -18.18 -23.22 -34.50
C ASP A 3 -16.74 -23.46 -34.06
N ALA A 4 -15.87 -22.52 -34.41
CA ALA A 4 -14.66 -22.22 -33.65
C ALA A 4 -14.25 -20.77 -33.94
N LEU A 5 -13.73 -20.08 -32.91
CA LEU A 5 -13.18 -18.70 -32.90
C LEU A 5 -14.04 -17.61 -32.25
N ALA A 6 -15.01 -17.98 -31.41
CA ALA A 6 -15.33 -17.17 -30.23
C ALA A 6 -14.45 -17.64 -29.05
N HIS A 7 -13.99 -16.69 -28.22
CA HIS A 7 -13.17 -16.89 -27.01
C HIS A 7 -11.65 -16.78 -27.16
N SER A 8 -11.18 -15.67 -27.77
CA SER A 8 -9.98 -15.02 -27.22
C SER A 8 -10.42 -14.18 -26.02
N THR A 9 -10.61 -14.84 -24.87
CA THR A 9 -10.83 -14.19 -23.58
C THR A 9 -9.61 -13.34 -23.29
N LEU A 10 -9.72 -12.04 -23.58
CA LEU A 10 -8.85 -11.02 -22.98
C LEU A 10 -8.80 -11.33 -21.48
N MET A 11 -7.60 -11.64 -20.98
CA MET A 11 -7.29 -11.81 -19.57
C MET A 11 -8.05 -10.75 -18.78
N GLY A 12 -9.16 -11.13 -18.16
CA GLY A 12 -9.99 -10.22 -17.39
C GLY A 12 -9.23 -9.84 -16.13
N SER A 13 -8.35 -8.86 -16.25
CA SER A 13 -7.86 -8.04 -15.16
C SER A 13 -8.99 -7.10 -14.78
N GLN A 14 -9.58 -7.29 -13.60
CA GLN A 14 -10.50 -6.29 -13.07
C GLN A 14 -9.76 -4.94 -12.98
N PRO A 15 -10.45 -3.81 -13.23
CA PRO A 15 -9.81 -2.51 -13.12
C PRO A 15 -9.27 -2.31 -11.69
N LEU A 16 -8.12 -1.63 -11.57
CA LEU A 16 -7.46 -1.31 -10.30
C LEU A 16 -8.37 -0.56 -9.30
N ALA A 17 -9.51 -0.05 -9.77
CA ALA A 17 -10.56 0.62 -9.01
C ALA A 17 -11.19 -0.24 -7.89
N GLU A 18 -11.17 -1.57 -8.00
CA GLU A 18 -11.71 -2.47 -6.96
C GLU A 18 -10.64 -2.94 -5.97
N ARG A 19 -9.40 -2.44 -6.07
CA ARG A 19 -8.33 -2.80 -5.16
C ARG A 19 -8.66 -2.28 -3.74
N PRO A 20 -8.68 -3.14 -2.72
CA PRO A 20 -8.91 -2.70 -1.35
C PRO A 20 -7.81 -1.75 -0.91
N ASP A 21 -8.21 -0.67 -0.22
CA ASP A 21 -7.25 0.19 0.46
C ASP A 21 -6.48 -0.63 1.48
N VAL A 22 -5.19 -0.34 1.63
CA VAL A 22 -4.34 -1.07 2.56
C VAL A 22 -4.93 -1.02 3.98
N SER A 23 -5.61 0.06 4.41
CA SER A 23 -6.33 0.17 5.70
C SER A 23 -7.47 -0.79 5.91
N ALA A 24 -8.11 -1.25 4.85
CA ALA A 24 -9.25 -2.14 4.96
C ALA A 24 -8.82 -3.57 5.34
N LEU A 25 -7.52 -3.86 5.31
CA LEU A 25 -6.98 -5.18 5.58
C LEU A 25 -6.80 -5.44 7.07
N ASN A 26 -7.18 -6.65 7.46
CA ASN A 26 -6.87 -7.19 8.77
C ASN A 26 -5.55 -8.00 8.76
N ALA A 27 -5.04 -8.31 9.95
CA ALA A 27 -3.77 -9.01 10.10
C ALA A 27 -3.73 -10.42 9.46
N GLN A 28 -4.87 -11.10 9.34
CA GLN A 28 -4.91 -12.43 8.72
C GLN A 28 -4.72 -12.35 7.20
N GLU A 29 -5.21 -11.29 6.57
CA GLU A 29 -5.13 -11.10 5.12
C GLU A 29 -3.69 -10.77 4.65
N ILE A 30 -2.89 -10.16 5.53
CA ILE A 30 -1.50 -9.77 5.27
C ILE A 30 -0.51 -10.85 5.73
N ALA A 31 -0.88 -11.70 6.69
CA ALA A 31 -0.02 -12.75 7.24
C ALA A 31 0.74 -13.61 6.19
N PRO A 32 0.15 -13.99 5.04
CA PRO A 32 0.88 -14.72 4.00
C PRO A 32 2.13 -13.99 3.50
N LEU A 33 2.06 -12.67 3.36
CA LEU A 33 3.19 -11.83 2.97
C LEU A 33 4.14 -11.58 4.13
N GLU A 34 3.61 -11.26 5.32
CA GLU A 34 4.44 -10.92 6.49
C GLU A 34 5.42 -12.03 6.88
N ARG A 35 5.01 -13.30 6.74
CA ARG A 35 5.86 -14.47 7.01
C ARG A 35 7.08 -14.56 6.09
N LEU A 36 7.08 -13.87 4.95
CA LEU A 36 8.18 -13.89 3.99
C LEU A 36 9.22 -12.80 4.26
N PHE A 37 8.92 -11.85 5.15
CA PHE A 37 9.87 -10.80 5.48
C PHE A 37 10.92 -11.29 6.48
N ASP A 38 12.19 -11.05 6.16
CA ASP A 38 13.25 -11.08 7.17
C ASP A 38 13.01 -9.94 8.18
N PRO A 39 13.25 -10.12 9.50
CA PRO A 39 13.13 -9.06 10.50
C PRO A 39 13.87 -7.75 10.14
N LEU A 40 14.98 -7.83 9.43
CA LEU A 40 15.81 -6.71 9.02
C LEU A 40 15.35 -6.04 7.71
N THR A 41 14.30 -6.56 7.06
CA THR A 41 13.77 -5.97 5.82
C THR A 41 13.34 -4.51 6.09
N PRO A 42 13.90 -3.53 5.37
CA PRO A 42 13.52 -2.12 5.53
C PRO A 42 12.03 -1.87 5.22
N ASP A 43 11.41 -0.96 5.98
CA ASP A 43 9.97 -0.64 5.88
C ASP A 43 9.53 -0.30 4.46
N THR A 44 10.31 0.48 3.72
CA THR A 44 10.00 0.86 2.34
C THR A 44 9.83 -0.36 1.41
N TRP A 45 10.64 -1.40 1.59
CA TRP A 45 10.51 -2.63 0.80
C TRP A 45 9.30 -3.46 1.24
N ARG A 46 8.96 -3.43 2.53
CA ARG A 46 7.71 -4.05 3.03
C ARG A 46 6.48 -3.36 2.43
N ASP A 47 6.48 -2.03 2.37
CA ASP A 47 5.40 -1.23 1.79
C ASP A 47 5.21 -1.52 0.29
N LEU A 48 6.32 -1.63 -0.46
CA LEU A 48 6.28 -1.99 -1.86
C LEU A 48 5.72 -3.40 -2.06
N ALA A 49 6.21 -4.39 -1.31
CA ALA A 49 5.72 -5.75 -1.40
C ALA A 49 4.22 -5.86 -1.06
N LEU A 50 3.76 -5.13 -0.05
CA LEU A 50 2.35 -5.06 0.32
C LEU A 50 1.50 -4.45 -0.81
N SER A 51 2.00 -3.40 -1.45
CA SER A 51 1.30 -2.77 -2.58
C SER A 51 1.16 -3.72 -3.76
N HIS A 52 2.22 -4.46 -4.11
CA HIS A 52 2.17 -5.49 -5.16
C HIS A 52 1.20 -6.60 -4.79
N TYR A 53 1.31 -7.15 -3.58
CA TYR A 53 0.45 -8.23 -3.10
C TYR A 53 -1.03 -7.90 -3.21
N LEU A 54 -1.43 -6.69 -2.81
CA LEU A 54 -2.83 -6.26 -2.90
C LEU A 54 -3.32 -6.09 -4.33
N THR A 55 -2.46 -5.54 -5.18
CA THR A 55 -2.76 -5.39 -6.60
C THR A 55 -2.96 -6.78 -7.22
N LEU A 56 -2.09 -7.74 -6.90
CA LEU A 56 -2.19 -9.11 -7.37
C LEU A 56 -3.45 -9.81 -6.84
N LYS A 57 -3.80 -9.65 -5.56
CA LYS A 57 -5.06 -10.18 -4.99
C LYS A 57 -6.29 -9.66 -5.73
N ALA A 58 -6.34 -8.35 -5.99
CA ALA A 58 -7.45 -7.74 -6.72
C ALA A 58 -7.54 -8.26 -8.17
N LEU A 59 -6.41 -8.32 -8.88
CA LEU A 59 -6.39 -8.74 -10.29
C LEU A 59 -6.64 -10.24 -10.48
N PHE A 60 -6.24 -11.07 -9.53
CA PHE A 60 -6.26 -12.52 -9.67
C PHE A 60 -7.13 -13.22 -8.61
N THR A 61 -8.18 -12.54 -8.15
CA THR A 61 -9.12 -13.09 -7.17
C THR A 61 -9.62 -14.47 -7.61
N GLY A 62 -9.50 -15.45 -6.71
CA GLY A 62 -9.94 -16.83 -6.93
C GLY A 62 -9.08 -17.67 -7.89
N ARG A 63 -8.00 -17.12 -8.46
CA ARG A 63 -7.14 -17.85 -9.41
C ARG A 63 -5.87 -18.42 -8.81
N TYR A 64 -5.31 -17.75 -7.80
CA TYR A 64 -4.10 -18.19 -7.09
C TYR A 64 -4.35 -18.13 -5.59
N THR A 65 -3.57 -18.91 -4.84
CA THR A 65 -3.57 -18.85 -3.39
C THR A 65 -2.88 -17.59 -2.88
N ASP A 66 -3.27 -17.13 -1.69
CA ASP A 66 -2.63 -15.99 -1.05
C ASP A 66 -1.10 -16.18 -0.86
N ALA A 67 -0.65 -17.42 -0.63
CA ALA A 67 0.77 -17.73 -0.50
C ALA A 67 1.53 -17.57 -1.83
N GLU A 68 0.93 -17.96 -2.95
CA GLU A 68 1.52 -17.77 -4.29
C GLU A 68 1.60 -16.29 -4.65
N LEU A 69 0.53 -15.54 -4.40
CA LEU A 69 0.49 -14.10 -4.65
C LEU A 69 1.49 -13.34 -3.77
N ALA A 70 1.66 -13.75 -2.51
CA ALA A 70 2.65 -13.19 -1.61
C ALA A 70 4.09 -13.42 -2.10
N ARG A 71 4.40 -14.63 -2.58
CA ARG A 71 5.71 -14.93 -3.18
C ARG A 71 5.96 -14.10 -4.44
N LEU A 72 4.96 -13.99 -5.32
CA LEU A 72 5.08 -13.19 -6.53
C LEU A 72 5.32 -11.70 -6.21
N ALA A 73 4.61 -11.16 -5.22
CA ALA A 73 4.83 -9.80 -4.75
C ALA A 73 6.26 -9.56 -4.24
N MET A 74 6.83 -10.54 -3.52
CA MET A 74 8.22 -10.47 -3.06
C MET A 74 9.21 -10.49 -4.23
N GLU A 75 9.01 -11.33 -5.24
CA GLU A 75 9.89 -11.36 -6.42
C GLU A 75 9.83 -10.04 -7.21
N LEU A 76 8.64 -9.46 -7.40
CA LEU A 76 8.49 -8.15 -8.03
C LEU A 76 9.24 -7.06 -7.24
N THR A 77 9.16 -7.10 -5.92
CA THR A 77 9.83 -6.14 -5.04
C THR A 77 11.35 -6.30 -5.10
N ARG A 78 11.85 -7.54 -5.18
CA ARG A 78 13.28 -7.82 -5.36
C ARG A 78 13.80 -7.34 -6.71
N GLY A 79 13.02 -7.47 -7.78
CA GLY A 79 13.35 -6.91 -9.09
C GLY A 79 13.57 -5.40 -9.01
N ILE A 80 12.64 -4.67 -8.39
CA ILE A 80 12.80 -3.22 -8.15
C ILE A 80 14.05 -2.93 -7.32
N ALA A 81 14.31 -3.69 -6.27
CA ALA A 81 15.50 -3.49 -5.43
C ALA A 81 16.81 -3.79 -6.18
N ALA A 82 16.82 -4.74 -7.11
CA ALA A 82 17.98 -5.04 -7.94
C ALA A 82 18.25 -3.91 -8.95
N ASP A 83 17.21 -3.36 -9.57
CA ASP A 83 17.34 -2.36 -10.62
C ASP A 83 17.55 -0.94 -10.07
N LEU A 84 16.88 -0.61 -8.96
CA LEU A 84 16.85 0.74 -8.38
C LEU A 84 17.59 0.83 -7.03
N GLY A 85 18.18 -0.26 -6.56
CA GLY A 85 18.97 -0.30 -5.33
C GLY A 85 20.10 0.74 -5.35
N GLY A 86 20.18 1.55 -4.29
CA GLY A 86 21.16 2.64 -4.21
C GLY A 86 20.75 3.94 -4.89
N THR A 87 19.62 3.98 -5.59
CA THR A 87 18.99 5.22 -6.06
C THR A 87 17.86 5.64 -5.11
N GLN A 88 17.63 6.95 -4.96
CA GLN A 88 16.49 7.46 -4.19
C GLN A 88 15.43 8.03 -5.16
N PRO A 89 14.50 7.20 -5.66
CA PRO A 89 13.43 7.70 -6.50
C PRO A 89 12.52 8.62 -5.70
N TYR A 90 12.31 9.85 -6.19
CA TYR A 90 11.35 10.78 -5.61
C TYR A 90 9.95 10.43 -6.10
N ILE A 91 9.16 9.79 -5.23
CA ILE A 91 7.74 9.54 -5.49
C ILE A 91 6.96 10.76 -4.99
N GLN A 92 6.26 11.46 -5.89
CA GLN A 92 5.39 12.58 -5.53
C GLN A 92 4.16 12.07 -4.75
N ALA A 93 4.32 11.90 -3.44
CA ALA A 93 3.27 11.39 -2.54
C ALA A 93 2.10 12.36 -2.31
N GLY A 94 2.22 13.62 -2.75
CA GLY A 94 1.39 14.74 -2.28
C GLY A 94 -0.10 14.66 -2.60
N ARG A 95 -0.53 13.88 -3.60
CA ARG A 95 -1.96 13.73 -3.93
C ARG A 95 -2.55 12.36 -3.64
N GLU A 96 -1.73 11.32 -3.59
CA GLU A 96 -2.20 9.93 -3.41
C GLU A 96 -2.15 9.48 -1.94
N LEU A 97 -1.29 10.07 -1.10
CA LEU A 97 -1.21 9.69 0.32
C LEU A 97 -2.52 10.00 1.06
N MET A 98 -3.13 11.15 0.80
CA MET A 98 -4.47 11.53 1.30
C MET A 98 -5.62 10.85 0.56
N ALA A 99 -5.34 10.15 -0.54
CA ALA A 99 -6.32 9.29 -1.19
C ALA A 99 -6.54 8.00 -0.37
N SER A 100 -5.55 7.58 0.43
CA SER A 100 -5.67 6.37 1.25
C SER A 100 -6.60 6.58 2.45
N ALA A 101 -7.57 5.68 2.61
CA ALA A 101 -8.45 5.65 3.77
C ALA A 101 -7.65 5.43 5.07
N ARG A 102 -6.48 4.77 5.00
CA ARG A 102 -5.59 4.59 6.16
C ARG A 102 -5.04 5.91 6.67
N ALA A 103 -4.48 6.73 5.79
CA ALA A 103 -3.89 7.98 6.20
C ALA A 103 -4.94 8.88 6.84
N ARG A 104 -6.15 8.94 6.28
CA ARG A 104 -7.28 9.67 6.87
C ARG A 104 -7.63 9.15 8.26
N ARG A 105 -7.74 7.82 8.41
CA ARG A 105 -8.05 7.20 9.71
C ARG A 105 -6.96 7.45 10.75
N VAL A 106 -5.69 7.42 10.35
CA VAL A 106 -4.55 7.74 11.20
C VAL A 106 -4.65 9.19 11.69
N ILE A 107 -4.84 10.16 10.79
CA ILE A 107 -4.96 11.58 11.16
C ILE A 107 -6.19 11.83 12.05
N GLU A 108 -7.31 11.16 11.78
CA GLU A 108 -8.52 11.25 12.61
C GLU A 108 -8.26 10.78 14.05
N LEU A 109 -7.64 9.60 14.22
CA LEU A 109 -7.34 9.05 15.55
C LEU A 109 -6.31 9.89 16.31
N LEU A 110 -5.32 10.45 15.60
CA LEU A 110 -4.38 11.42 16.20
C LEU A 110 -5.10 12.70 16.64
N GLY A 111 -6.04 13.19 15.83
CA GLY A 111 -6.89 14.33 16.19
C GLY A 111 -7.78 14.06 17.42
N GLN A 112 -8.10 12.80 17.71
CA GLN A 112 -8.81 12.37 18.92
C GLN A 112 -7.89 12.21 20.15
N GLY A 113 -6.60 12.52 20.03
CA GLY A 113 -5.62 12.44 21.12
C GLY A 113 -5.06 11.05 21.40
N LYS A 114 -5.23 10.09 20.49
CA LYS A 114 -4.63 8.76 20.63
C LYS A 114 -3.11 8.81 20.45
N SER A 115 -2.39 8.02 21.24
CA SER A 115 -0.95 7.86 21.09
C SER A 115 -0.61 7.11 19.80
N TYR A 116 0.62 7.31 19.28
CA TYR A 116 1.06 6.62 18.07
C TYR A 116 0.96 5.10 18.18
N THR A 117 1.25 4.54 19.36
CA THR A 117 1.16 3.10 19.62
C THR A 117 -0.29 2.59 19.57
N GLU A 118 -1.24 3.35 20.09
CA GLU A 118 -2.67 3.02 19.98
C GLU A 118 -3.15 3.11 18.53
N VAL A 119 -2.77 4.17 17.81
CA VAL A 119 -3.12 4.34 16.39
C VAL A 119 -2.54 3.21 15.54
N ALA A 120 -1.28 2.85 15.79
CA ALA A 120 -0.60 1.73 15.18
C ALA A 120 -1.38 0.43 15.31
N ALA A 121 -1.81 0.10 16.54
CA ALA A 121 -2.63 -1.07 16.81
C ALA A 121 -4.00 -1.01 16.12
N LEU A 122 -4.67 0.14 16.14
CA LEU A 122 -6.03 0.33 15.62
C LEU A 122 -6.10 0.37 14.08
N CYS A 123 -5.01 0.73 13.39
CA CYS A 123 -4.96 0.82 11.92
C CYS A 123 -4.45 -0.44 11.22
N GLY A 124 -4.56 -1.60 11.88
CA GLY A 124 -4.15 -2.90 11.34
C GLY A 124 -2.72 -3.30 11.74
N LYS A 125 -2.25 -2.90 12.92
CA LYS A 125 -0.90 -3.18 13.44
C LYS A 125 0.23 -2.68 12.53
N ILE A 126 0.15 -1.40 12.16
CA ILE A 126 1.28 -0.69 11.54
C ILE A 126 2.30 -0.28 12.61
N THR A 127 3.49 0.16 12.24
CA THR A 127 4.50 0.64 13.19
C THR A 127 4.24 2.10 13.59
N ASP A 128 4.63 2.49 14.81
CA ASP A 128 4.61 3.88 15.27
C ASP A 128 5.38 4.83 14.33
N ARG A 129 6.45 4.33 13.72
CA ARG A 129 7.23 5.06 12.72
C ARG A 129 6.38 5.42 11.51
N TYR A 130 5.59 4.47 11.01
CA TYR A 130 4.71 4.70 9.86
C TYR A 130 3.59 5.68 10.19
N VAL A 131 3.03 5.62 11.41
CA VAL A 131 2.06 6.61 11.91
C VAL A 131 2.66 8.03 11.87
N ARG A 132 3.88 8.21 12.38
CA ARG A 132 4.60 9.50 12.34
C ARG A 132 4.88 9.99 10.93
N GLN A 133 5.21 9.08 10.02
CA GLN A 133 5.46 9.42 8.61
C GLN A 133 4.20 9.97 7.94
N ILE A 134 3.04 9.35 8.20
CA ILE A 134 1.73 9.82 7.71
C ILE A 134 1.44 11.22 8.25
N GLU A 135 1.60 11.43 9.57
CA GLU A 135 1.40 12.74 10.19
C GLU A 135 2.33 13.81 9.63
N ALA A 136 3.63 13.51 9.48
CA ALA A 136 4.60 14.45 8.94
C ALA A 136 4.30 14.84 7.49
N ALA A 137 3.78 13.91 6.68
CA ALA A 137 3.33 14.21 5.32
C ALA A 137 2.09 15.09 5.32
N TRP A 138 1.08 14.78 6.15
CA TRP A 138 -0.12 15.59 6.30
C TRP A 138 0.20 17.03 6.76
N LEU A 139 1.07 17.19 7.76
CA LEU A 139 1.51 18.51 8.23
C LEU A 139 2.28 19.31 7.17
N ARG A 140 2.98 18.65 6.25
CA ARG A 140 3.64 19.34 5.12
C ARG A 140 2.61 19.86 4.13
N GLU A 141 1.60 19.06 3.79
CA GLU A 141 0.51 19.46 2.89
C GLU A 141 -0.33 20.60 3.48
N GLN A 142 -0.71 20.50 4.76
CA GLN A 142 -1.45 21.55 5.47
C GLN A 142 -0.68 22.87 5.57
N ARG A 143 0.67 22.81 5.55
CA ARG A 143 1.52 23.99 5.47
C ARG A 143 1.58 24.55 4.06
N ALA A 144 1.74 23.71 3.04
CA ALA A 144 1.74 24.13 1.64
C ALA A 144 0.41 24.80 1.25
N LEU A 145 -0.73 24.24 1.69
CA LEU A 145 -2.06 24.82 1.48
C LEU A 145 -2.22 26.20 2.14
N ARG A 146 -1.66 26.38 3.35
CA ARG A 146 -1.65 27.68 4.05
C ARG A 146 -0.71 28.70 3.41
N GLN A 147 0.42 28.26 2.87
CA GLN A 147 1.38 29.15 2.19
C GLN A 147 0.84 29.65 0.85
N GLY A 148 0.01 28.88 0.15
CA GLY A 148 -0.70 29.33 -1.05
C GLY A 148 -1.85 30.32 -0.80
N GLN A 149 -2.16 30.64 0.46
CA GLN A 149 -3.19 31.62 0.86
C GLN A 149 -2.61 32.91 1.47
N LEU A 150 -1.29 33.02 1.59
CA LEU A 150 -0.64 34.25 2.01
C LEU A 150 -0.30 35.05 0.75
N ASP A 151 -1.20 35.95 0.36
CA ASP A 151 -0.88 37.04 -0.58
C ASP A 151 0.23 37.89 0.07
N LEU A 152 1.38 37.98 -0.60
CA LEU A 152 2.43 38.96 -0.30
C LEU A 152 2.10 40.29 -0.98
#